data_AF-A0ABD1DSL1-F1
#
_entry.id   AF-A0ABD1DSL1-F1
#
_cell.length_a   1.000
_cell.length_b   1.000
_cell.length_c   1.000
_cell.angle_alpha   90.00
_cell.angle_beta   90.00
_cell.angle_gamma   90.00
#
_symmetry.space_group_name_H-M   'P 1'
#
loop_
_entity.id
_entity.type
_entity.pdbx_description
1 polymer ?
#
loop_
_entity_poly.entity_id
_entity_poly.type
_entity_poly.pdbx_seq_one_letter_code
_entity_poly.pdbx_strand_id
1 'polypeptide(L)'
;MSICGFERHDLNHVSRLEKITVISLIIVTFVLLSAYEAKLVAFMSSFPYAASPRSFEDLLQSGITIPVHERDSFGVGNDSRFAQVFKYSSATSVTYDSIQRNVGLMGTSQALRMAIKYTVNYDASLRRSKFVILDQFTVGLLVPAYFVGRRNFLKGRYHRSEMAFMEAGLMDFWTRRNARRFFGTEFADHVETAGGEAEGNVLGMKELGPGCFGLIIGCSLSFVVFVFELCYFRSKCCVCVKC
;
A
#
# COMPACT_ATOMS: atom_id res chain seq x y z
N MET A 1 13.65 -32.57 -26.37
CA MET A 1 15.08 -32.33 -26.11
C MET A 1 15.46 -33.18 -24.91
N SER A 2 16.31 -34.17 -25.12
CA SER A 2 16.56 -35.34 -24.26
C SER A 2 17.42 -35.01 -23.05
N ILE A 3 16.81 -35.00 -21.85
CA ILE A 3 17.52 -34.91 -20.55
C ILE A 3 17.43 -36.23 -19.75
N CYS A 4 16.65 -37.22 -20.18
CA CYS A 4 16.44 -38.50 -19.47
C CYS A 4 17.57 -39.55 -19.64
N GLY A 5 18.83 -39.13 -19.81
CA GLY A 5 19.99 -40.03 -20.02
C GLY A 5 21.12 -39.91 -19.01
N PHE A 6 21.10 -38.89 -18.14
CA PHE A 6 22.19 -38.61 -17.21
C PHE A 6 22.31 -39.59 -16.03
N GLU A 7 21.32 -40.45 -15.81
CA GLU A 7 21.23 -41.29 -14.63
C GLU A 7 22.14 -42.54 -14.67
N ARG A 8 22.70 -42.89 -15.84
CA ARG A 8 23.44 -44.15 -16.01
C ARG A 8 24.96 -44.05 -15.96
N HIS A 9 25.58 -42.87 -16.01
CA HIS A 9 27.05 -42.74 -16.03
C HIS A 9 27.53 -41.74 -14.99
N ASP A 10 28.52 -42.16 -14.19
CA ASP A 10 29.25 -41.31 -13.25
C ASP A 10 29.79 -40.07 -13.96
N LEU A 11 29.75 -38.90 -13.32
CA LEU A 11 30.20 -37.60 -13.85
C LEU A 11 31.66 -37.61 -14.39
N ASN A 12 32.44 -38.62 -14.01
CA ASN A 12 33.81 -38.83 -14.47
C ASN A 12 33.93 -39.46 -15.86
N HIS A 13 32.86 -40.09 -16.38
CA HIS A 13 32.89 -40.86 -17.63
C HIS A 13 32.22 -40.15 -18.82
N VAL A 14 32.01 -38.84 -18.70
CA VAL A 14 31.19 -38.02 -19.60
C VAL A 14 32.09 -37.18 -20.52
N SER A 15 31.64 -36.88 -21.76
CA SER A 15 32.44 -36.16 -22.76
C SER A 15 32.85 -34.75 -22.29
N ARG A 16 34.02 -34.25 -22.72
CA ARG A 16 34.53 -32.91 -22.34
C ARG A 16 33.53 -31.79 -22.65
N LEU A 17 32.76 -31.91 -23.73
CA LEU A 17 31.74 -30.92 -24.11
C LEU A 17 30.54 -30.95 -23.16
N GLU A 18 30.08 -32.12 -22.76
CA GLU A 18 29.01 -32.30 -21.77
C GLU A 18 29.41 -31.79 -20.39
N LYS A 19 30.69 -31.94 -20.02
CA LYS A 19 31.21 -31.39 -18.77
C LYS A 19 31.17 -29.86 -18.75
N ILE A 20 31.50 -29.21 -19.87
CA ILE A 20 31.44 -27.75 -20.01
C ILE A 20 29.99 -27.25 -19.96
N THR A 21 29.06 -27.93 -20.63
CA THR A 21 27.64 -27.53 -20.60
C THR A 21 27.03 -27.68 -19.21
N VAL A 22 27.35 -28.76 -18.49
CA VAL A 22 26.90 -28.96 -17.10
C VAL A 22 27.48 -27.90 -16.17
N ILE A 23 28.77 -27.58 -16.28
CA ILE A 23 29.41 -26.52 -15.48
C ILE A 23 28.77 -25.16 -15.79
N SER A 24 28.54 -24.84 -17.06
CA SER A 24 27.85 -23.60 -17.45
C SER A 24 26.43 -23.53 -16.90
N LEU A 25 25.69 -24.64 -16.93
CA LEU A 25 24.35 -24.72 -16.35
C LEU A 25 24.39 -24.47 -14.83
N ILE A 26 25.33 -25.09 -14.12
CA ILE A 26 25.53 -24.92 -12.67
C ILE A 26 25.81 -23.46 -12.32
N ILE A 27 26.69 -22.80 -13.08
CA ILE A 27 27.01 -21.38 -12.84
C ILE A 27 25.78 -20.51 -13.06
N VAL A 28 25.02 -20.74 -14.14
CA VAL A 28 23.82 -19.97 -14.45
C VAL A 28 22.74 -20.19 -13.40
N THR A 29 22.47 -21.42 -12.98
CA THR A 29 21.49 -21.69 -11.91
C THR A 29 21.93 -21.12 -10.57
N PHE A 30 23.22 -21.18 -10.24
CA PHE A 30 23.75 -20.56 -9.03
C PHE A 30 23.50 -19.04 -9.02
N VAL A 31 23.87 -18.35 -10.11
CA VAL A 31 23.65 -16.89 -10.22
C VAL A 31 22.17 -16.53 -10.14
N LEU A 32 21.30 -17.28 -10.83
CA LEU A 32 19.85 -17.06 -10.79
C LEU A 32 19.28 -17.29 -9.39
N LEU A 33 19.72 -18.34 -8.69
CA LEU A 33 19.27 -18.66 -7.35
C LEU A 33 19.70 -17.58 -6.36
N SER A 34 20.96 -17.14 -6.41
CA SER A 34 21.47 -16.05 -5.57
C SER A 34 20.73 -14.74 -5.81
N ALA A 35 20.43 -14.39 -7.08
CA ALA A 35 19.66 -13.20 -7.41
C ALA A 35 18.21 -13.29 -6.92
N TYR A 36 17.60 -14.48 -7.01
CA TYR A 36 16.26 -14.74 -6.52
C TYR A 36 16.19 -14.62 -4.99
N GLU A 37 17.11 -15.25 -4.27
CA GLU A 37 17.21 -15.16 -2.80
C GLU A 37 17.40 -13.73 -2.34
N ALA A 38 18.31 -12.97 -2.96
CA ALA A 38 18.52 -11.56 -2.63
C ALA A 38 17.24 -10.73 -2.82
N LYS A 39 16.49 -10.97 -3.90
CA LYS A 39 15.22 -10.29 -4.15
C LYS A 39 14.13 -10.71 -3.18
N LEU A 40 14.11 -11.98 -2.78
CA LEU A 40 13.15 -12.51 -1.82
C LEU A 40 13.39 -11.92 -0.43
N VAL A 41 14.66 -11.86 0.01
CA VAL A 41 15.06 -11.18 1.25
C VAL A 41 14.70 -9.69 1.20
N ALA A 42 14.88 -9.02 0.05
CA ALA A 42 14.47 -7.63 -0.12
C ALA A 42 12.95 -7.44 0.01
N PHE A 43 12.14 -8.39 -0.46
CA PHE A 43 10.69 -8.36 -0.29
C PHE A 43 10.23 -8.71 1.13
N MET A 44 10.96 -9.57 1.83
CA MET A 44 10.72 -9.87 3.25
C MET A 44 11.09 -8.70 4.16
N SER A 45 12.14 -7.94 3.82
CA SER A 45 12.55 -6.76 4.59
C SER A 45 11.73 -5.52 4.25
N SER A 46 11.39 -5.35 2.97
CA SER A 46 10.64 -4.20 2.46
C SER A 46 9.58 -4.65 1.45
N PHE A 47 8.38 -4.96 1.95
CA PHE A 47 7.25 -5.29 1.07
C PHE A 47 6.88 -4.06 0.22
N PRO A 48 6.91 -4.15 -1.12
CA PRO A 48 6.56 -3.02 -1.97
C PRO A 48 5.06 -2.79 -1.90
N TYR A 49 4.65 -1.78 -1.14
CA TYR A 49 3.27 -1.34 -1.14
C TYR A 49 2.94 -0.61 -2.46
N ALA A 50 1.69 -0.70 -2.91
CA ALA A 50 1.20 0.09 -4.02
C ALA A 50 1.54 1.57 -3.79
N ALA A 51 2.04 2.23 -4.84
CA ALA A 51 2.41 3.64 -4.76
C ALA A 51 1.22 4.47 -4.27
N SER A 52 1.43 5.27 -3.22
CA SER A 52 0.39 6.16 -2.71
C SER A 52 0.02 7.18 -3.79
N PRO A 53 -1.28 7.45 -4.01
CA PRO A 53 -1.72 8.45 -4.98
C PRO A 53 -1.15 9.83 -4.60
N ARG A 54 -0.61 10.55 -5.59
CA ARG A 54 -0.02 11.89 -5.38
C ARG A 54 -0.77 12.97 -6.16
N SER A 55 -1.33 12.60 -7.29
CA SER A 55 -2.04 13.47 -8.23
C SER A 55 -3.54 13.19 -8.26
N PHE A 56 -4.29 14.08 -8.91
CA PHE A 56 -5.72 13.90 -9.12
C PHE A 56 -6.01 12.75 -10.11
N GLU A 57 -5.15 12.58 -11.10
CA GLU A 57 -5.20 11.48 -12.06
C GLU A 57 -5.05 10.12 -11.36
N ASP A 58 -4.19 10.03 -10.35
CA ASP A 58 -4.05 8.81 -9.54
C ASP A 58 -5.35 8.50 -8.78
N LEU A 59 -6.07 9.52 -8.28
CA LEU A 59 -7.37 9.33 -7.62
C LEU A 59 -8.42 8.79 -8.60
N LEU A 60 -8.44 9.32 -9.82
CA LEU A 60 -9.32 8.86 -10.89
C LEU A 60 -9.04 7.40 -11.26
N GLN A 61 -7.76 7.04 -11.46
CA GLN A 61 -7.37 5.69 -11.85
C GLN A 61 -7.62 4.66 -10.74
N SER A 62 -7.41 5.05 -9.47
CA SER A 62 -7.64 4.19 -8.32
C SER A 62 -9.12 4.09 -7.90
N GLY A 63 -10.00 4.88 -8.52
CA GLY A 63 -11.43 4.90 -8.20
C GLY A 63 -11.72 5.40 -6.77
N ILE A 64 -10.83 6.23 -6.22
CA ILE A 64 -11.02 6.81 -4.89
C ILE A 64 -12.08 7.90 -4.97
N THR A 65 -13.05 7.83 -4.06
CA THR A 65 -14.12 8.83 -3.96
C THR A 65 -13.97 9.67 -2.70
N ILE A 66 -14.33 10.93 -2.78
CA ILE A 66 -14.25 11.90 -1.68
C ILE A 66 -15.65 12.43 -1.44
N PRO A 67 -16.30 12.06 -0.33
CA PRO A 67 -17.61 12.57 -0.02
C PRO A 67 -17.49 14.03 0.46
N VAL A 68 -18.29 14.92 -0.13
CA VAL A 68 -18.29 16.35 0.16
C VAL A 68 -19.72 16.79 0.47
N HIS A 69 -19.89 17.72 1.39
CA HIS A 69 -21.21 18.28 1.66
C HIS A 69 -21.61 19.25 0.54
N GLU A 70 -22.88 19.24 0.13
CA GLU A 70 -23.37 20.09 -0.98
C GLU A 70 -23.11 21.59 -0.77
N ARG A 71 -23.05 22.06 0.48
CA ARG A 71 -22.76 23.46 0.80
C ARG A 71 -21.31 23.84 0.56
N ASP A 72 -20.40 22.86 0.55
CA ASP A 72 -18.97 23.06 0.34
C ASP A 72 -18.63 22.98 -1.16
N SER A 73 -19.47 23.60 -2.00
CA SER A 73 -19.25 23.69 -3.44
C SER A 73 -18.06 24.63 -3.73
N PHE A 74 -16.87 24.06 -3.86
CA PHE A 74 -15.63 24.80 -4.20
C PHE A 74 -15.55 25.25 -5.69
N GLY A 75 -16.69 25.38 -6.38
CA GLY A 75 -16.74 25.76 -7.79
C GLY A 75 -16.33 24.65 -8.77
N VAL A 76 -16.28 23.41 -8.29
CA VAL A 76 -15.69 22.26 -9.00
C VAL A 76 -16.75 21.36 -9.65
N GLY A 77 -18.03 21.59 -9.36
CA GLY A 77 -19.14 20.72 -9.78
C GLY A 77 -19.39 20.63 -11.29
N ASN A 78 -18.75 21.47 -12.11
CA ASN A 78 -19.03 21.55 -13.54
C ASN A 78 -18.12 20.66 -14.42
N ASP A 79 -17.01 20.14 -13.88
CA ASP A 79 -16.13 19.22 -14.62
C ASP A 79 -16.47 17.76 -14.29
N SER A 80 -16.80 17.00 -15.33
CA SER A 80 -17.14 15.58 -15.26
C SER A 80 -16.09 14.70 -14.56
N ARG A 81 -14.80 15.09 -14.61
CA ARG A 81 -13.72 14.37 -13.93
C ARG A 81 -13.82 14.54 -12.42
N PHE A 82 -14.15 15.75 -11.97
CA PHE A 82 -14.33 16.02 -10.55
C PHE A 82 -15.60 15.38 -10.00
N ALA A 83 -16.66 15.26 -10.79
CA ALA A 83 -17.86 14.52 -10.39
C ALA A 83 -17.62 13.00 -10.18
N GLN A 84 -16.56 12.44 -10.76
CA GLN A 84 -16.18 11.04 -10.53
C GLN A 84 -15.52 10.87 -9.15
N VAL A 85 -14.64 11.78 -8.76
CA VAL A 85 -13.92 11.75 -7.48
C VAL A 85 -14.77 12.32 -6.35
N PHE A 86 -15.31 13.53 -6.52
CA PHE A 86 -16.07 14.25 -5.49
C PHE A 86 -17.55 13.87 -5.54
N LYS A 87 -18.03 13.22 -4.48
CA LYS A 87 -19.42 12.78 -4.35
C LYS A 87 -20.15 13.71 -3.37
N TYR A 88 -20.96 14.60 -3.93
CA TYR A 88 -21.75 15.53 -3.14
C TYR A 88 -22.92 14.81 -2.45
N SER A 89 -23.09 15.07 -1.16
CA SER A 89 -24.18 14.54 -0.35
C SER A 89 -24.81 15.65 0.49
N SER A 90 -26.14 15.65 0.57
CA SER A 90 -26.93 16.57 1.40
C SER A 90 -26.96 16.18 2.88
N ALA A 91 -26.38 15.04 3.26
CA ALA A 91 -26.35 14.59 4.64
C ALA A 91 -25.55 15.55 5.54
N THR A 92 -26.11 15.88 6.70
CA THR A 92 -25.55 16.82 7.69
C THR A 92 -24.18 16.38 8.23
N SER A 93 -23.88 15.08 8.17
CA SER A 93 -22.57 14.53 8.50
C SER A 93 -22.12 13.60 7.39
N VAL A 94 -21.03 13.96 6.73
CA VAL A 94 -20.26 13.02 5.92
C VAL A 94 -19.46 12.16 6.90
N THR A 95 -20.06 11.07 7.37
CA THR A 95 -19.35 10.11 8.22
C THR A 95 -18.43 9.28 7.34
N TYR A 96 -17.13 9.51 7.50
CA TYR A 96 -16.12 8.63 6.92
C TYR A 96 -16.05 7.35 7.75
N ASP A 97 -16.33 6.22 7.10
CA ASP A 97 -16.10 4.91 7.69
C ASP A 97 -14.63 4.51 7.47
N SER A 98 -13.88 4.41 8.57
CA SER A 98 -12.46 4.04 8.59
C SER A 98 -12.14 2.65 8.02
N ILE A 99 -13.17 1.86 7.71
CA ILE A 99 -13.07 0.52 7.12
C ILE A 99 -12.99 0.59 5.58
N GLN A 100 -13.50 1.66 4.96
CA GLN A 100 -13.56 1.77 3.50
C GLN A 100 -12.20 2.14 2.89
N ARG A 101 -11.66 1.28 2.01
CA ARG A 101 -10.31 1.45 1.43
C ARG A 101 -10.23 2.46 0.29
N ASN A 102 -11.35 2.82 -0.34
CA ASN A 102 -11.39 3.67 -1.54
C ASN A 102 -12.07 5.01 -1.27
N VAL A 103 -11.93 5.53 -0.06
CA VAL A 103 -12.52 6.81 0.34
C VAL A 103 -11.44 7.76 0.83
N GLY A 104 -11.43 8.96 0.26
CA GLY A 104 -10.54 10.04 0.64
C GLY A 104 -11.24 11.08 1.52
N LEU A 105 -10.44 11.94 2.15
CA LEU A 105 -10.90 13.07 2.93
C LEU A 105 -10.50 14.38 2.25
N MET A 106 -11.41 15.36 2.31
CA MET A 106 -11.12 16.73 1.91
C MET A 106 -11.13 17.64 3.13
N GLY A 107 -10.22 18.60 3.15
CA GLY A 107 -10.14 19.61 4.20
C GLY A 107 -9.02 20.59 3.94
N THR A 108 -8.86 21.54 4.86
CA THR A 108 -7.70 22.45 4.82
C THR A 108 -6.41 21.68 5.07
N SER A 109 -5.28 22.19 4.56
CA SER A 109 -3.97 21.57 4.74
C SER A 109 -3.66 21.29 6.22
N GLN A 110 -4.06 22.21 7.11
CA GLN A 110 -3.90 22.05 8.55
C GLN A 110 -4.79 20.95 9.11
N ALA A 111 -6.07 20.89 8.72
CA ALA A 111 -7.00 19.85 9.14
C ALA A 111 -6.53 18.46 8.69
N LEU A 112 -6.08 18.33 7.43
CA LEU A 112 -5.57 17.06 6.90
C LEU A 112 -4.28 16.62 7.60
N ARG A 113 -3.36 17.54 7.89
CA ARG A 113 -2.15 17.24 8.68
C ARG A 113 -2.47 16.75 10.08
N MET A 114 -3.54 17.26 10.69
CA MET A 114 -4.05 16.74 11.96
C MET A 114 -4.70 15.37 11.79
N ALA A 115 -5.51 15.19 10.75
CA ALA A 115 -6.20 13.94 10.47
C ALA A 115 -5.25 12.76 10.24
N ILE A 116 -4.12 12.97 9.53
CA ILE A 116 -3.10 11.93 9.31
C ILE A 116 -2.47 11.45 10.62
N LYS A 117 -2.28 12.39 11.56
CA LYS A 117 -1.66 12.13 12.87
C LYS A 117 -2.65 11.58 13.91
N TYR A 118 -3.93 11.52 13.56
CA TYR A 118 -4.96 11.06 14.49
C TYR A 118 -4.92 9.54 14.64
N THR A 119 -5.03 9.04 15.88
CA THR A 119 -4.84 7.63 16.24
C THR A 119 -5.80 6.69 15.50
N VAL A 120 -7.06 7.10 15.32
CA VAL A 120 -8.08 6.32 14.59
C VAL A 120 -7.69 6.09 13.11
N ASN A 121 -6.92 7.01 12.55
CA ASN A 121 -6.45 6.97 11.17
C ASN A 121 -5.08 6.31 11.04
N TYR A 122 -4.48 5.85 12.13
CA TYR A 122 -3.22 5.12 12.11
C TYR A 122 -3.50 3.62 12.06
N ASP A 123 -2.86 2.92 11.14
CA ASP A 123 -2.86 1.46 11.09
C ASP A 123 -1.69 0.95 11.92
N ALA A 124 -1.98 0.44 13.13
CA ALA A 124 -0.98 -0.09 14.03
C ALA A 124 -0.28 -1.34 13.46
N SER A 125 -0.96 -2.13 12.64
CA SER A 125 -0.39 -3.34 12.05
C SER A 125 0.64 -3.01 10.96
N LEU A 126 0.38 -1.96 10.18
CA LEU A 126 1.26 -1.49 9.10
C LEU A 126 2.17 -0.33 9.53
N ARG A 127 2.09 0.10 10.80
CA ARG A 127 2.77 1.26 11.39
C ARG A 127 2.77 2.49 10.48
N ARG A 128 1.62 2.80 9.88
CA ARG A 128 1.48 3.92 8.93
C ARG A 128 0.11 4.57 9.03
N SER A 129 0.01 5.82 8.62
CA SER A 129 -1.31 6.45 8.45
C SER A 129 -2.06 5.79 7.30
N LYS A 130 -3.36 5.59 7.49
CA LYS A 130 -4.30 5.11 6.46
C LYS A 130 -4.46 6.14 5.33
N PHE A 131 -4.14 7.40 5.60
CA PHE A 131 -4.25 8.50 4.66
C PHE A 131 -2.91 9.06 4.24
N VAL A 132 -2.89 9.58 3.01
CA VAL A 132 -1.77 10.31 2.44
C VAL A 132 -2.31 11.64 1.91
N ILE A 133 -1.63 12.74 2.23
CA ILE A 133 -1.94 14.04 1.62
C ILE A 133 -1.41 14.02 0.19
N LEU A 134 -2.23 14.47 -0.74
CA LEU A 134 -1.81 14.65 -2.13
C LEU A 134 -0.93 15.90 -2.23
N ASP A 135 0.34 15.71 -2.52
CA ASP A 135 1.30 16.82 -2.61
C ASP A 135 1.19 17.60 -3.93
N GLN A 136 0.67 16.97 -4.99
CA GLN A 136 0.63 17.55 -6.35
C GLN A 136 -0.74 18.12 -6.72
N PHE A 137 -1.74 17.97 -5.86
CA PHE A 137 -3.09 18.40 -6.14
C PHE A 137 -3.70 19.14 -4.96
N THR A 138 -4.17 20.36 -5.22
CA THR A 138 -4.97 21.14 -4.27
C THR A 138 -6.22 21.64 -5.01
N VAL A 139 -7.38 21.50 -4.37
CA VAL A 139 -8.66 21.92 -4.98
C VAL A 139 -8.73 23.43 -5.15
N GLY A 140 -8.10 24.18 -4.23
CA GLY A 140 -8.00 25.63 -4.30
C GLY A 140 -7.37 26.22 -3.05
N LEU A 141 -7.24 27.54 -3.06
CA LEU A 141 -6.78 28.31 -1.90
C LEU A 141 -7.98 28.88 -1.17
N LEU A 142 -8.20 28.42 0.06
CA LEU A 142 -9.18 29.03 0.96
C LEU A 142 -8.46 30.03 1.87
N VAL A 143 -8.80 31.31 1.75
CA VAL A 143 -8.34 32.36 2.67
C VAL A 143 -9.47 32.67 3.65
N PRO A 144 -9.35 32.25 4.93
CA PRO A 144 -10.36 32.60 5.92
C PRO A 144 -10.38 34.11 6.12
N ALA A 145 -11.58 34.69 6.10
CA ALA A 145 -11.78 36.13 6.29
C ALA A 145 -12.84 36.36 7.37
N TYR A 146 -12.59 37.36 8.21
CA TYR A 146 -13.59 37.81 9.17
C TYR A 146 -14.54 38.82 8.50
N PHE A 147 -15.83 38.46 8.46
CA PHE A 147 -16.85 39.35 7.93
C PHE A 147 -17.22 40.40 8.99
N VAL A 148 -16.74 41.62 8.79
CA VAL A 148 -17.10 42.78 9.61
C VAL A 148 -18.04 43.69 8.79
N GLY A 149 -19.15 44.13 9.39
CA GLY A 149 -20.13 44.99 8.74
C GLY A 149 -19.52 46.25 8.09
N ARG A 150 -20.06 46.66 6.94
CA ARG A 150 -19.48 47.72 6.07
C ARG A 150 -19.24 49.06 6.79
N ARG A 151 -20.07 49.41 7.78
CA ARG A 151 -20.00 50.66 8.57
C ARG A 151 -19.55 50.42 10.03
N ASN A 152 -18.64 49.48 10.27
CA ASN A 152 -18.14 49.23 11.61
C ASN A 152 -16.89 50.08 11.91
N PHE A 153 -16.98 50.96 12.90
CA PHE A 153 -15.87 51.81 13.37
C PHE A 153 -14.69 51.00 13.94
N LEU A 154 -14.94 49.76 14.41
CA LEU A 154 -13.92 48.88 14.94
C LEU A 154 -13.10 48.18 13.86
N LYS A 155 -13.51 48.22 12.58
CA LYS A 155 -12.85 47.47 11.50
C LYS A 155 -11.34 47.73 11.44
N GLY A 156 -10.93 49.00 11.52
CA GLY A 156 -9.51 49.39 11.46
C GLY A 156 -8.71 49.04 12.72
N ARG A 157 -9.36 48.94 13.89
CA ARG A 157 -8.71 48.46 15.12
C ARG A 157 -8.58 46.95 15.09
N TYR A 158 -9.63 46.26 14.70
CA TYR A 158 -9.67 44.81 14.55
C TYR A 158 -8.58 44.31 13.60
N HIS A 159 -8.47 44.91 12.41
CA HIS A 159 -7.44 44.52 11.44
C HIS A 159 -6.01 44.67 11.97
N ARG A 160 -5.73 45.74 12.72
CA ARG A 160 -4.41 45.93 13.36
C ARG A 160 -4.13 44.88 14.42
N SER A 161 -5.12 44.56 15.26
CA SER A 161 -4.98 43.51 16.28
C SER A 161 -4.79 42.13 15.65
N GLU A 162 -5.54 41.82 14.59
CA GLU A 162 -5.41 40.58 13.83
C GLU A 162 -3.99 40.43 13.25
N MET A 163 -3.48 41.47 12.60
CA MET A 163 -2.12 41.47 12.04
C MET A 163 -1.07 41.28 13.14
N ALA A 164 -1.19 41.99 14.27
CA ALA A 164 -0.29 41.82 15.41
C ALA A 164 -0.33 40.38 15.98
N PHE A 165 -1.50 39.75 16.04
CA PHE A 165 -1.62 38.36 16.48
C PHE A 165 -1.05 37.35 15.48
N MET A 166 -1.16 37.61 14.18
CA MET A 166 -0.51 36.79 13.16
C MET A 166 1.01 36.92 13.23
N GLU A 167 1.53 38.15 13.28
CA GLU A 167 2.97 38.44 13.35
C GLU A 167 3.61 37.88 14.63
N ALA A 168 2.91 37.96 15.76
CA ALA A 168 3.36 37.36 17.02
C ALA A 168 3.25 35.82 17.04
N GLY A 169 2.71 35.18 15.99
CA GLY A 169 2.50 33.72 15.93
C GLY A 169 1.38 33.20 16.84
N LEU A 170 0.56 34.09 17.40
CA LEU A 170 -0.48 33.74 18.37
C LEU A 170 -1.59 32.87 17.74
N MET A 171 -1.91 33.12 16.48
CA MET A 171 -2.89 32.32 15.72
C MET A 171 -2.45 30.86 15.56
N ASP A 172 -1.17 30.63 15.24
CA ASP A 172 -0.63 29.28 15.11
C ASP A 172 -0.56 28.56 16.48
N PHE A 173 -0.16 29.29 17.53
CA PHE A 173 -0.19 28.78 18.90
C PHE A 173 -1.58 28.29 19.31
N TRP A 174 -2.61 29.12 19.11
CA TRP A 174 -3.99 28.75 19.46
C TRP A 174 -4.49 27.56 18.65
N THR A 175 -4.14 27.49 17.36
CA THR A 175 -4.59 26.38 16.52
C THR A 175 -3.96 25.06 16.97
N ARG A 176 -2.65 25.05 17.26
CA ARG A 176 -1.97 23.87 17.83
C ARG A 176 -2.50 23.49 19.21
N ARG A 177 -2.86 24.47 20.03
CA ARG A 177 -3.44 24.23 21.37
C ARG A 177 -4.86 23.67 21.29
N ASN A 178 -5.70 24.20 20.41
CA ASN A 178 -7.06 23.71 20.19
C ASN A 178 -7.05 22.31 19.61
N ALA A 179 -6.14 22.02 18.66
CA ALA A 179 -5.93 20.67 18.14
C ALA A 179 -5.63 19.67 19.26
N ARG A 180 -4.66 20.00 20.13
CA ARG A 180 -4.31 19.16 21.28
C ARG A 180 -5.47 18.96 22.26
N ARG A 181 -6.30 19.99 22.49
CA ARG A 181 -7.49 19.85 23.34
C ARG A 181 -8.57 18.99 22.71
N PHE A 182 -8.79 19.13 21.40
CA PHE A 182 -9.85 18.43 20.70
C PHE A 182 -9.53 16.94 20.48
N PHE A 183 -8.27 16.63 20.17
CA PHE A 183 -7.81 15.26 19.91
C PHE A 183 -7.17 14.57 21.13
N GLY A 184 -6.97 15.29 22.24
CA GLY A 184 -6.40 14.76 23.47
C GLY A 184 -4.87 14.58 23.45
N THR A 185 -4.34 13.96 24.51
CA THR A 185 -2.91 13.63 24.68
C THR A 185 -2.44 12.50 23.78
N GLU A 186 -3.34 11.67 23.26
CA GLU A 186 -3.02 10.61 22.27
C GLU A 186 -2.37 11.16 20.99
N PHE A 187 -2.62 12.43 20.66
CA PHE A 187 -1.98 13.11 19.54
C PHE A 187 -0.47 13.38 19.76
N ALA A 188 -0.01 13.38 21.01
CA ALA A 188 1.39 13.69 21.36
C ALA A 188 2.28 12.43 21.42
N ASP A 189 1.78 11.31 21.94
CA ASP A 189 2.60 10.12 22.23
C ASP A 189 3.15 9.41 20.97
N HIS A 190 2.45 9.45 19.83
CA HIS A 190 2.87 8.73 18.62
C HIS A 190 3.85 9.50 17.72
N VAL A 191 4.11 10.78 17.99
CA VAL A 191 5.21 11.52 17.31
C VAL A 191 6.57 11.06 17.83
N GLU A 192 6.65 10.59 19.07
CA GLU A 192 7.88 10.06 19.67
C GLU A 192 8.08 8.56 19.43
N THR A 193 7.00 7.77 19.37
CA THR A 193 7.09 6.32 19.12
C THR A 193 7.21 5.93 17.63
N ALA A 194 7.01 6.85 16.69
CA ALA A 194 7.30 6.62 15.27
C ALA A 194 8.80 6.40 14.98
N GLY A 195 9.69 6.70 15.94
CA GLY A 195 11.12 6.36 15.91
C GLY A 195 11.49 5.11 16.71
N GLY A 196 10.52 4.40 17.30
CA GLY A 196 10.74 3.22 18.12
C GLY A 196 10.96 1.96 17.29
N GLU A 197 11.98 1.18 17.68
CA GLU A 197 12.53 0.01 17.01
C GLU A 197 11.48 -0.96 16.43
N ALA A 198 11.83 -1.52 15.26
CA ALA A 198 11.06 -2.51 14.53
C ALA A 198 10.90 -3.79 15.37
N GLU A 199 9.76 -3.94 16.03
CA GLU A 199 9.42 -5.20 16.70
C GLU A 199 9.02 -6.18 15.60
N GLY A 200 9.98 -7.04 15.24
CA GLY A 200 9.91 -8.24 14.41
C GLY A 200 8.78 -8.34 13.39
N ASN A 201 9.11 -8.15 12.11
CA ASN A 201 8.33 -8.66 10.98
C ASN A 201 8.17 -10.19 11.12
N VAL A 202 7.12 -10.65 11.80
CA VAL A 202 6.75 -12.06 11.84
C VAL A 202 6.05 -12.36 10.51
N LEU A 203 6.75 -13.04 9.60
CA LEU A 203 6.17 -13.55 8.35
C LEU A 203 4.96 -14.42 8.67
N GLY A 204 3.77 -13.97 8.26
CA GLY A 204 2.55 -14.73 8.43
C GLY A 204 2.52 -15.94 7.49
N MET A 205 2.01 -17.08 7.96
CA MET A 205 1.81 -18.30 7.15
C MET A 205 1.04 -18.07 5.84
N LYS A 206 0.24 -16.99 5.79
CA LYS A 206 -0.53 -16.59 4.60
C LYS A 206 0.37 -16.20 3.42
N GLU A 207 1.59 -15.70 3.68
CA GLU A 207 2.55 -15.30 2.65
C GLU A 207 3.32 -16.49 2.05
N LEU A 208 3.45 -17.61 2.79
CA LEU A 208 4.02 -18.86 2.26
C LEU A 208 3.04 -19.66 1.40
N GLY A 209 1.77 -19.25 1.32
CA GLY A 209 0.72 -19.95 0.59
C GLY A 209 1.10 -20.35 -0.84
N PRO A 210 1.63 -19.43 -1.69
CA PRO A 210 2.01 -19.76 -3.07
C PRO A 210 3.08 -20.86 -3.17
N GLY A 211 4.04 -20.90 -2.25
CA GLY A 211 5.07 -21.94 -2.20
C GLY A 211 4.49 -23.32 -1.86
N CYS A 212 3.58 -23.38 -0.87
CA CYS A 212 2.87 -24.60 -0.52
C CYS A 212 1.99 -25.12 -1.67
N PHE A 213 1.32 -24.23 -2.41
CA PHE A 213 0.56 -24.63 -3.61
C PHE A 213 1.45 -25.25 -4.68
N GLY A 214 2.63 -24.66 -4.92
CA GLY A 214 3.62 -25.22 -5.85
C GLY A 214 4.05 -26.64 -5.49
N LEU A 215 4.32 -26.91 -4.21
CA LEU A 215 4.68 -28.24 -3.73
C LEU A 215 3.52 -29.24 -3.89
N ILE A 216 2.29 -28.84 -3.58
CA ILE A 216 1.10 -29.70 -3.73
C ILE A 216 0.89 -30.05 -5.20
N ILE A 217 1.01 -29.07 -6.11
CA ILE A 217 0.88 -29.29 -7.56
C ILE A 217 1.99 -30.22 -8.05
N GLY A 218 3.23 -30.01 -7.62
CA GLY A 218 4.35 -30.89 -7.97
C GLY A 218 4.15 -32.33 -7.51
N CYS A 219 3.76 -32.53 -6.25
CA CYS A 219 3.50 -33.86 -5.69
C CYS A 219 2.33 -34.56 -6.38
N SER A 220 1.25 -33.83 -6.69
CA SER A 220 0.09 -34.40 -7.38
C SER A 220 0.41 -34.80 -8.82
N LEU A 221 1.17 -34.00 -9.57
CA LEU A 221 1.67 -34.38 -10.89
C LEU A 221 2.55 -35.63 -10.83
N SER A 222 3.51 -35.69 -9.91
CA SER A 222 4.37 -36.87 -9.73
C SER A 222 3.56 -38.13 -9.38
N PHE A 223 2.53 -37.99 -8.54
CA PHE A 223 1.64 -39.08 -8.20
C PHE A 223 0.83 -39.57 -9.41
N VAL A 224 0.32 -38.66 -10.24
CA VAL A 224 -0.41 -39.01 -11.47
C VAL A 224 0.50 -39.78 -12.43
N VAL A 225 1.75 -39.31 -12.64
CA VAL A 225 2.72 -40.02 -13.49
C VAL A 225 3.00 -41.41 -12.94
N PHE A 226 3.22 -41.53 -11.62
CA PHE A 226 3.47 -42.82 -10.97
C PHE A 226 2.31 -43.80 -11.13
N VAL A 227 1.07 -43.35 -10.96
CA VAL A 227 -0.13 -44.17 -11.18
C VAL A 227 -0.24 -44.59 -12.65
N PHE A 228 0.07 -43.67 -13.57
CA PHE A 228 0.04 -43.96 -15.01
C PHE A 228 1.06 -45.03 -15.39
N GLU A 229 2.29 -44.93 -14.87
CA GLU A 229 3.33 -45.95 -15.05
C GLU A 229 2.92 -47.29 -14.45
N LEU A 230 2.32 -47.32 -13.25
CA LEU A 230 1.80 -48.54 -12.61
C LEU A 230 0.70 -49.22 -13.43
N CYS A 231 -0.25 -48.45 -13.96
CA CYS A 231 -1.31 -48.95 -14.82
C CYS A 231 -0.76 -49.50 -16.15
N TYR A 232 0.23 -48.82 -16.73
CA TYR A 232 0.90 -49.25 -17.96
C TYR A 232 1.76 -50.52 -17.73
N PHE A 233 2.41 -50.63 -16.58
CA PHE A 233 3.20 -51.82 -16.25
C PHE A 233 2.31 -53.03 -15.95
N ARG A 234 1.18 -52.84 -15.24
CA ARG A 234 0.18 -53.91 -15.02
C ARG A 234 -0.45 -54.40 -16.31
N SER A 235 -0.75 -53.51 -17.26
CA SER A 235 -1.32 -53.92 -18.55
C SER A 235 -0.33 -54.71 -19.40
N LYS A 236 0.97 -54.38 -19.36
CA LYS A 236 2.02 -55.20 -20.01
C LYS A 236 2.30 -56.53 -19.30
N CYS A 237 2.30 -56.58 -17.97
CA CYS A 237 2.46 -57.84 -17.22
C CYS A 237 1.29 -58.81 -17.44
N CYS A 238 0.05 -58.32 -17.58
CA CYS A 238 -1.09 -59.19 -17.92
C CYS A 238 -1.00 -59.80 -19.33
N VAL A 239 -0.25 -59.19 -20.25
CA VAL A 239 -0.02 -59.75 -21.60
C VAL A 239 1.09 -60.80 -21.58
N CYS A 240 2.10 -60.69 -20.71
CA CYS A 240 3.18 -61.70 -20.60
C CYS A 240 2.81 -62.99 -19.85
N VAL A 241 1.68 -63.06 -19.13
CA VAL A 241 1.22 -64.29 -18.44
C VAL A 241 0.29 -65.13 -19.31
N LYS A 242 -0.04 -64.66 -20.53
CA LYS A 242 -0.75 -65.42 -21.57
C LYS A 242 0.16 -65.73 -22.76
N CYS A 243 1.27 -66.40 -22.52
CA CYS A 243 2.00 -67.19 -23.52
C CYS A 243 2.58 -68.42 -22.83
#